data_AF-A0A2S1TLF3-F1
#
_entry.id   AF-A0A2S1TLF3-F1
#
_cell.length_a   1.000
_cell.length_b   1.000
_cell.length_c   1.000
_cell.angle_alpha   90.00
_cell.angle_beta   90.00
_cell.angle_gamma   90.00
#
_symmetry.space_group_name_H-M   'P 1'
#
loop_
_entity.id
_entity.type
_entity.pdbx_description
1 polymer ?
#
loop_
_entity_poly.entity_id
_entity_poly.type
_entity_poly.pdbx_seq_one_letter_code
_entity_poly.pdbx_strand_id
1 'polypeptide(L)'
;IGFCDSLKDLLKYEFDGTTIIDGGVNDTRVVGTVTLIAVLALAIVGMDWVTRVQMGLLFLLIGSQIDFIVGTFIGPTSTEEEAQGFLGFNLEVIKENVIADYRRFEGTNQNIFSVFGVFFPAVTGIVAGANLSGDLKD
;
A
#
# COMPACT_ATOMS: atom_id res chain seq x y z
N ILE A 1 9.83 2.02 2.45
CA ILE A 1 9.32 3.37 2.09
C ILE A 1 7.81 3.36 2.15
N GLY A 2 7.09 2.64 1.29
CA GLY A 2 5.61 2.56 1.35
C GLY A 2 5.05 2.27 2.75
N PHE A 3 5.54 1.21 3.42
CA PHE A 3 5.18 0.93 4.82
C PHE A 3 5.43 2.10 5.78
N CYS A 4 6.56 2.80 5.63
CA CYS A 4 6.94 3.90 6.52
C CYS A 4 6.02 5.11 6.34
N ASP A 5 5.65 5.41 5.09
CA ASP A 5 4.72 6.51 4.79
C ASP A 5 3.29 6.17 5.26
N SER A 6 2.81 4.95 5.04
CA SER A 6 1.51 4.51 5.57
C SER A 6 1.47 4.53 7.11
N LEU A 7 2.55 4.12 7.79
CA LEU A 7 2.62 4.17 9.24
C LEU A 7 2.62 5.62 9.75
N LYS A 8 3.37 6.51 9.09
CA LYS A 8 3.39 7.93 9.42
C LYS A 8 2.02 8.57 9.23
N ASP A 9 1.34 8.27 8.12
CA ASP A 9 -0.01 8.77 7.86
C ASP A 9 -1.01 8.24 8.89
N LEU A 10 -0.92 6.96 9.26
CA LEU A 10 -1.72 6.36 10.34
C LEU A 10 -1.50 7.10 11.68
N LEU A 11 -0.23 7.34 12.07
CA LEU A 11 0.10 8.07 13.30
C LEU A 11 -0.48 9.49 13.29
N LYS A 12 -0.48 10.14 12.12
CA LYS A 12 -0.99 11.50 11.98
C LYS A 12 -2.51 11.57 12.04
N TYR A 13 -3.22 10.71 11.31
CA TYR A 13 -4.67 10.79 11.16
C TYR A 13 -5.43 10.07 12.28
N GLU A 14 -4.93 8.94 12.79
CA GLU A 14 -5.63 8.13 13.80
C GLU A 14 -5.14 8.37 15.23
N PHE A 15 -3.89 8.83 15.41
CA PHE A 15 -3.29 9.03 16.74
C PHE A 15 -3.06 10.51 17.06
N ASP A 16 -4.09 11.34 16.89
CA ASP A 16 -4.15 12.74 17.36
C ASP A 16 -2.96 13.62 16.91
N GLY A 17 -2.51 13.44 15.66
CA GLY A 17 -1.40 14.21 15.11
C GLY A 17 -0.02 13.85 15.68
N THR A 18 0.14 12.68 16.29
CA THR A 18 1.42 12.23 16.84
C THR A 18 2.48 12.17 15.74
N THR A 19 3.53 12.97 15.88
CA THR A 19 4.72 12.94 15.02
C THR A 19 5.88 12.30 15.77
N ILE A 20 6.81 11.68 15.04
CA ILE A 20 7.97 11.02 15.67
C ILE A 20 9.05 12.08 15.96
N ILE A 21 9.39 12.88 14.94
CA ILE A 21 10.37 13.97 15.06
C ILE A 21 9.78 15.25 14.50
N ASP A 22 9.48 15.26 13.19
CA ASP A 22 9.03 16.46 12.47
C ASP A 22 7.79 16.22 11.58
N GLY A 23 7.30 14.97 11.51
CA GLY A 23 6.20 14.59 10.63
C GLY A 23 6.57 14.63 9.14
N GLY A 24 7.84 14.80 8.81
CA GLY A 24 8.36 14.98 7.47
C GLY A 24 9.18 13.78 6.98
N VAL A 25 10.15 14.05 6.12
CA VAL A 25 11.02 13.03 5.51
C VAL A 25 11.90 12.35 6.55
N ASN A 26 12.23 13.05 7.64
CA ASN A 26 13.10 12.50 8.67
C ASN A 26 12.43 11.37 9.44
N ASP A 27 11.12 11.46 9.69
CA ASP A 27 10.32 10.39 10.30
C ASP A 27 10.34 9.13 9.42
N THR A 28 10.13 9.28 8.10
CA THR A 28 10.22 8.17 7.13
C THR A 28 11.60 7.52 7.15
N ARG A 29 12.68 8.30 7.29
CA ARG A 29 14.05 7.78 7.37
C ARG A 29 14.28 6.97 8.63
N VAL A 30 13.88 7.49 9.79
CA VAL A 30 14.09 6.82 11.08
C VAL A 30 13.30 5.50 11.14
N VAL A 31 12.01 5.53 10.82
CA VAL A 31 11.17 4.33 10.75
C VAL A 31 11.74 3.33 9.75
N GLY A 32 12.17 3.81 8.58
CA GLY A 32 12.79 3.00 7.55
C GLY A 32 14.05 2.29 8.05
N THR A 33 14.97 3.00 8.69
CA THR A 33 16.21 2.41 9.23
C THR A 33 15.92 1.35 10.28
N VAL A 34 15.03 1.64 11.25
CA VAL A 34 14.66 0.68 12.30
C VAL A 34 14.00 -0.56 11.69
N THR A 35 13.07 -0.38 10.75
CA THR A 35 12.38 -1.48 10.07
C THR A 35 13.36 -2.35 9.29
N LEU A 36 14.32 -1.75 8.58
CA LEU A 36 15.33 -2.49 7.82
C LEU A 36 16.23 -3.33 8.74
N ILE A 37 16.65 -2.78 9.88
CA ILE A 37 17.44 -3.54 10.88
C ILE A 37 16.62 -4.72 11.41
N ALA A 38 15.34 -4.52 11.71
CA ALA A 38 14.46 -5.60 12.18
C ALA A 38 14.27 -6.69 11.11
N VAL A 39 14.01 -6.31 9.86
CA VAL A 39 13.86 -7.26 8.74
C VAL A 39 15.18 -8.01 8.49
N LEU A 40 16.33 -7.34 8.61
CA LEU A 40 17.64 -7.99 8.51
C LEU A 40 17.85 -9.01 9.64
N ALA A 41 17.50 -8.66 10.88
CA ALA A 41 17.57 -9.59 11.99
C ALA A 41 16.67 -10.82 11.76
N LEU A 42 15.45 -10.62 11.25
CA LEU A 42 14.55 -11.72 10.88
C LEU A 42 15.14 -12.62 9.78
N ALA A 43 15.77 -12.02 8.76
CA ALA A 43 16.43 -12.77 7.70
C ALA A 43 17.59 -13.65 8.21
N ILE A 44 18.28 -13.23 9.28
CA ILE A 44 19.37 -14.01 9.91
C ILE A 44 18.82 -15.18 10.74
N VAL A 45 17.68 -15.02 11.40
CA VAL A 45 17.10 -16.04 12.29
C VAL A 45 16.59 -17.28 11.54
N GLY A 46 16.12 -17.11 10.30
CA GLY A 46 15.75 -18.21 9.40
C GLY A 46 14.34 -18.15 8.83
N MET A 47 14.13 -18.78 7.67
CA MET A 47 12.92 -18.63 6.85
C MET A 47 11.75 -19.55 7.26
N ASP A 48 11.97 -20.59 8.05
CA ASP A 48 10.94 -21.59 8.42
C ASP A 48 9.78 -21.02 9.25
N TRP A 49 10.04 -19.96 10.03
CA TRP A 49 8.98 -19.24 10.72
C TRP A 49 8.29 -18.23 9.82
N VAL A 50 9.05 -17.60 8.91
CA VAL A 50 8.53 -16.59 7.96
C VAL A 50 7.50 -17.23 7.03
N THR A 51 7.74 -18.43 6.51
CA THR A 51 6.79 -19.14 5.64
C THR A 51 5.46 -19.44 6.33
N ARG A 52 5.48 -19.74 7.64
CA ARG A 52 4.26 -19.94 8.43
C ARG A 52 3.47 -18.64 8.61
N VAL A 53 4.14 -17.53 8.88
CA VAL A 53 3.51 -16.20 8.99
C VAL A 53 2.99 -15.71 7.63
N GLN A 54 3.71 -16.00 6.54
CA GLN A 54 3.34 -15.62 5.18
C GLN A 54 1.94 -16.13 4.80
N MET A 55 1.59 -17.36 5.19
CA MET A 55 0.23 -17.88 4.97
C MET A 55 -0.83 -17.05 5.71
N GLY A 56 -0.55 -16.62 6.94
CA GLY A 56 -1.44 -15.71 7.68
C GLY A 56 -1.56 -14.33 7.01
N LEU A 57 -0.44 -13.77 6.54
CA LEU A 57 -0.43 -12.50 5.81
C LEU A 57 -1.21 -12.60 4.49
N LEU A 58 -1.17 -13.74 3.79
CA LEU A 58 -1.95 -13.97 2.58
C LEU A 58 -3.46 -13.88 2.87
N PHE A 59 -3.93 -14.53 3.94
CA PHE A 59 -5.34 -14.43 4.32
C PHE A 59 -5.73 -13.02 4.75
N LEU A 60 -4.86 -12.30 5.45
CA LEU A 60 -5.07 -10.90 5.80
C LEU A 60 -5.20 -10.02 4.55
N LEU A 61 -4.32 -10.20 3.56
CA LEU A 61 -4.36 -9.46 2.30
C LEU A 61 -5.67 -9.73 1.53
N ILE A 62 -6.06 -11.00 1.37
CA ILE A 62 -7.32 -11.37 0.73
C ILE A 62 -8.50 -10.76 1.50
N GLY A 63 -8.49 -10.84 2.83
CA GLY A 63 -9.49 -10.23 3.70
C GLY A 63 -9.60 -8.73 3.47
N SER A 64 -8.49 -7.99 3.44
CA SER A 64 -8.50 -6.55 3.17
C SER A 64 -9.04 -6.20 1.78
N GLN A 65 -8.80 -7.05 0.78
CA GLN A 65 -9.32 -6.82 -0.57
C GLN A 65 -10.84 -7.04 -0.63
N ILE A 66 -11.33 -8.06 0.06
CA ILE A 66 -12.77 -8.32 0.18
C ILE A 66 -13.45 -7.18 0.95
N ASP A 67 -12.87 -6.78 2.08
CA ASP A 67 -13.36 -5.67 2.91
C ASP A 67 -13.48 -4.37 2.09
N PHE A 68 -12.43 -4.03 1.34
CA PHE A 68 -12.44 -2.89 0.42
C PHE A 68 -13.56 -2.99 -0.62
N ILE A 69 -13.70 -4.14 -1.31
CA ILE A 69 -14.74 -4.34 -2.33
C ILE A 69 -16.13 -4.22 -1.72
N VAL A 70 -16.38 -4.86 -0.58
CA VAL A 70 -17.67 -4.77 0.14
C VAL A 70 -17.95 -3.32 0.55
N GLY A 71 -16.95 -2.60 1.05
CA GLY A 71 -17.04 -1.17 1.36
C GLY A 71 -17.50 -0.32 0.17
N THR A 72 -16.99 -0.60 -1.04
CA THR A 72 -17.45 0.11 -2.25
C THR A 72 -18.94 -0.10 -2.56
N PHE A 73 -19.50 -1.28 -2.22
CA PHE A 73 -20.92 -1.58 -2.42
C PHE A 73 -21.83 -1.02 -1.34
N ILE A 74 -21.33 -0.87 -0.10
CA ILE A 74 -22.08 -0.21 0.98
C ILE A 74 -22.23 1.28 0.66
N GLY A 75 -21.19 1.91 0.10
CA GLY A 75 -21.17 3.35 -0.20
C GLY A 75 -20.88 4.20 1.05
N PRO A 76 -20.88 5.54 0.92
CA PRO A 76 -20.59 6.43 2.03
C PRO A 76 -21.66 6.32 3.12
N THR A 77 -21.21 6.19 4.36
CA THR A 77 -22.03 6.06 5.56
C THR A 77 -22.08 7.36 6.37
N SER A 78 -21.14 8.26 6.15
CA SER A 78 -21.04 9.55 6.84
C SER A 78 -20.89 10.73 5.87
N THR A 79 -21.32 11.91 6.32
CA THR A 79 -21.12 13.18 5.58
C THR A 79 -19.65 13.54 5.44
N GLU A 80 -18.78 13.00 6.29
CA GLU A 80 -17.33 13.21 6.21
C GLU A 80 -16.71 12.41 5.05
N GLU A 81 -17.13 11.16 4.85
CA GLU A 81 -16.69 10.34 3.71
C GLU A 81 -17.07 10.97 2.37
N GLU A 82 -18.29 11.54 2.27
CA GLU A 82 -18.71 12.29 1.09
C GLU A 82 -17.85 13.55 0.87
N ALA A 83 -17.54 14.28 1.95
CA ALA A 83 -16.68 15.46 1.89
C ALA A 83 -15.23 15.14 1.50
N GLN A 84 -14.75 13.94 1.84
CA GLN A 84 -13.45 13.40 1.42
C GLN A 84 -13.46 12.88 -0.03
N GLY A 85 -14.62 12.83 -0.69
CA GLY A 85 -14.78 12.50 -2.10
C GLY A 85 -15.21 11.06 -2.38
N PHE A 86 -15.59 10.28 -1.36
CA PHE A 86 -16.17 8.96 -1.55
C PHE A 86 -17.69 9.06 -1.74
N LEU A 87 -18.15 8.92 -2.98
CA LEU A 87 -19.58 9.06 -3.34
C LEU A 87 -20.24 7.71 -3.72
N GLY A 88 -19.55 6.59 -3.51
CA GLY A 88 -19.98 5.27 -3.96
C GLY A 88 -20.05 5.14 -5.49
N PHE A 89 -20.89 4.24 -5.99
CA PHE A 89 -21.09 4.03 -7.42
C PHE A 89 -21.94 5.14 -8.06
N ASN A 90 -21.28 6.21 -8.52
CA ASN A 90 -21.91 7.34 -9.18
C ASN A 90 -21.54 7.40 -10.68
N LEU A 91 -22.55 7.36 -11.55
CA LEU A 91 -22.37 7.38 -13.01
C LEU A 91 -21.78 8.70 -13.55
N GLU A 92 -22.02 9.82 -12.88
CA GLU A 92 -21.46 11.11 -13.24
C GLU A 92 -19.95 11.13 -12.95
N VAL A 93 -19.56 10.69 -11.75
CA VAL A 93 -18.15 10.54 -11.36
C VAL A 93 -17.41 9.57 -12.28
N ILE A 94 -18.03 8.45 -12.67
CA ILE A 94 -17.42 7.53 -13.64
C ILE A 94 -17.16 8.25 -14.96
N LYS A 95 -18.14 8.96 -15.50
CA LYS A 95 -18.00 9.68 -16.78
C LYS A 95 -16.89 10.71 -16.75
N GLU A 96 -16.77 11.46 -15.65
CA GLU A 96 -15.72 12.46 -15.47
C GLU A 96 -14.32 11.83 -15.38
N ASN A 97 -14.19 10.64 -14.79
CA ASN A 97 -12.91 9.96 -14.56
C ASN A 97 -12.48 9.00 -15.68
N VAL A 98 -13.23 8.86 -16.79
CA VAL A 98 -12.84 7.95 -17.90
C VAL A 98 -11.60 8.45 -18.66
N ILE A 99 -11.45 9.77 -18.77
CA ILE A 99 -10.39 10.39 -19.59
C ILE A 99 -9.17 10.69 -18.73
N ALA A 100 -7.99 10.57 -19.35
CA ALA A 100 -6.74 10.91 -18.67
C ALA A 100 -6.64 12.40 -18.33
N ASP A 101 -6.28 12.69 -17.08
CA ASP A 101 -5.95 14.03 -16.59
C ASP A 101 -4.54 14.02 -15.99
N TYR A 102 -3.51 14.04 -16.84
CA TYR A 102 -2.12 14.02 -16.39
C TYR A 102 -1.72 15.38 -15.80
N ARG A 103 -1.49 15.40 -14.49
CA ARG A 103 -1.13 16.61 -13.74
C ARG A 103 0.36 16.74 -13.54
N ARG A 104 0.82 17.95 -13.21
CA ARG A 104 2.19 18.18 -12.78
C ARG A 104 2.37 17.75 -11.33
N PHE A 105 3.35 16.90 -11.06
CA PHE A 105 3.66 16.41 -9.72
C PHE A 105 5.18 16.33 -9.53
N GLU A 106 5.68 16.73 -8.35
CA GLU A 106 7.12 16.78 -8.03
C GLU A 106 7.98 17.46 -9.11
N GLY A 107 7.48 18.57 -9.66
CA GLY A 107 8.20 19.36 -10.67
C GLY A 107 8.15 18.80 -12.09
N THR A 108 7.59 17.60 -12.31
CA THR A 108 7.52 16.94 -13.62
C THR A 108 6.08 16.86 -14.14
N ASN A 109 5.90 17.03 -15.46
CA ASN A 109 4.62 16.78 -16.10
C ASN A 109 4.44 15.27 -16.27
N GLN A 110 3.41 14.71 -15.66
CA GLN A 110 3.14 13.29 -15.75
C GLN A 110 2.64 12.93 -17.16
N ASN A 111 2.87 11.68 -17.56
CA ASN A 111 2.37 11.12 -18.81
C ASN A 111 2.15 9.60 -18.63
N ILE A 112 1.71 8.93 -19.69
CA ILE A 112 1.44 7.49 -19.64
C ILE A 112 2.66 6.66 -19.19
N PHE A 113 3.87 7.02 -19.61
CA PHE A 113 5.08 6.27 -19.27
C PHE A 113 5.53 6.52 -17.84
N SER A 114 5.38 7.74 -17.32
CA SER A 114 5.72 8.03 -15.92
C SER A 114 4.76 7.32 -14.96
N VAL A 115 3.46 7.34 -15.24
CA VAL A 115 2.45 6.60 -14.47
C VAL A 115 2.67 5.09 -14.57
N PHE A 116 2.94 4.58 -15.79
CA PHE A 116 3.29 3.17 -15.98
C PHE A 116 4.53 2.77 -15.19
N GLY A 117 5.57 3.60 -15.15
CA GLY A 117 6.79 3.33 -14.38
C GLY A 117 6.55 3.17 -12.87
N VAL A 118 5.59 3.90 -12.30
CA VAL A 118 5.18 3.74 -10.90
C VAL A 118 4.37 2.46 -10.68
N PHE A 119 3.50 2.10 -11.64
CA PHE A 119 2.66 0.90 -11.54
C PHE A 119 3.43 -0.40 -11.84
N PHE A 120 4.45 -0.36 -12.71
CA PHE A 120 5.14 -1.55 -13.20
C PHE A 120 5.68 -2.47 -12.09
N PRO A 121 6.31 -1.97 -11.01
CA PRO A 121 6.73 -2.81 -9.89
C PRO A 121 5.60 -3.63 -9.26
N ALA A 122 4.34 -3.17 -9.32
CA ALA A 122 3.19 -3.88 -8.74
C ALA A 122 2.85 -5.19 -9.45
N VAL A 123 3.23 -5.34 -10.73
CA VAL A 123 3.01 -6.58 -11.51
C VAL A 123 4.26 -7.45 -11.60
N THR A 124 5.37 -7.01 -11.00
CA THR A 124 6.60 -7.82 -10.90
C THR A 124 6.48 -8.90 -9.81
N GLY A 125 7.48 -9.77 -9.68
CA GLY A 125 7.53 -10.78 -8.61
C GLY A 125 7.05 -12.17 -9.01
N ILE A 126 6.67 -12.39 -10.28
CA ILE A 126 6.25 -13.72 -10.78
C ILE A 126 7.30 -14.82 -10.58
N VAL A 127 8.58 -14.45 -10.55
CA VAL A 127 9.71 -15.39 -10.35
C VAL A 127 9.86 -15.86 -8.91
N ALA A 128 9.20 -15.22 -7.93
CA ALA A 128 9.28 -15.63 -6.53
C ALA A 128 8.73 -17.04 -6.30
N GLY A 129 7.69 -17.44 -7.06
CA GLY A 129 7.17 -18.81 -7.01
C GLY A 129 8.11 -19.83 -7.63
N ALA A 130 8.79 -19.48 -8.74
CA ALA A 130 9.78 -20.36 -9.36
C ALA A 130 10.99 -20.61 -8.44
N ASN A 131 11.38 -19.62 -7.64
CA ASN A 131 12.50 -19.74 -6.70
C ASN A 131 12.24 -20.70 -5.52
N LEU A 132 10.98 -21.08 -5.27
CA LEU A 132 10.59 -22.05 -4.22
C LEU A 132 10.23 -23.43 -4.79
N SER A 133 10.45 -23.65 -6.09
CA SER A 133 10.06 -24.88 -6.77
C SER A 133 10.84 -26.12 -6.28
N GLY A 134 12.07 -25.95 -5.79
CA GLY A 134 12.90 -27.04 -5.25
C GLY A 134 12.42 -27.60 -3.91
N ASP A 135 11.55 -26.88 -3.20
CA ASP A 135 11.00 -27.28 -1.90
C ASP A 135 9.61 -27.96 -2.04
N LEU A 136 9.11 -28.12 -3.27
CA LEU A 136 7.86 -28.81 -3.54
C LEU A 136 8.04 -30.32 -3.47
N LYS A 137 7.07 -31.00 -2.88
CA LYS A 137 6.98 -32.46 -2.92
C LYS A 137 6.52 -32.85 -4.33
N ASP A 138 7.28 -33.71 -5.02
CA ASP A 138 6.89 -34.29 -6.32
C ASP A 138 5.46 -34.84 -6.34
#